data_AF-A0A8I1DGG0-F1
#
_entry.id   AF-A0A8I1DGG0-F1
#
_cell.length_a   1.000
_cell.length_b   1.000
_cell.length_c   1.000
_cell.angle_alpha   90.00
_cell.angle_beta   90.00
_cell.angle_gamma   90.00
#
_symmetry.space_group_name_H-M   'P 1'
#
loop_
_entity.id
_entity.type
_entity.pdbx_description
1 polymer ?
#
loop_
_entity_poly.entity_id
_entity_poly.type
_entity_poly.pdbx_seq_one_letter_code
_entity_poly.pdbx_strand_id
1 'polypeptide(L)'
;MDLETRHLRQLLTQAHQLPEVLLLKQTTTSTNDDVREIALSGVKTVLVCSETQTQGRGQHQREWVSPAGNIYLSTLLETRTPLDGRLALEIALNILQMPSLKGLTGLQIKWPNDLYSAQGKWGGILVEPISPHQAIVGIGINLFPVAEQNITQQATSVMQLGLQFPNRIQIISEMYLAIQQAGQWFDHGCYNLAARFNHYAAFMDQAVHFEQVHDSISGIFKGISDDGALNLVTPQGLVSVYQGRLRLAES
;
A
#
# COMPACT_ATOMS: atom_id res chain seq x y z
N MET A 1 -28.30 -1.98 -7.28
CA MET A 1 -26.93 -1.56 -7.61
C MET A 1 -26.95 -0.07 -7.89
N ASP A 2 -26.30 0.69 -7.01
CA ASP A 2 -26.16 2.15 -7.07
C ASP A 2 -25.27 2.60 -8.26
N LEU A 3 -25.20 3.92 -8.47
CA LEU A 3 -24.50 4.52 -9.60
C LEU A 3 -22.98 4.29 -9.54
N GLU A 4 -22.38 4.38 -8.36
CA GLU A 4 -20.94 4.20 -8.17
C GLU A 4 -20.52 2.77 -8.50
N THR A 5 -21.26 1.79 -8.01
CA THR A 5 -21.01 0.37 -8.29
C THR A 5 -21.12 0.09 -9.80
N ARG A 6 -22.13 0.65 -10.49
CA ARG A 6 -22.25 0.49 -11.96
C ARG A 6 -21.07 1.10 -12.71
N HIS A 7 -20.65 2.29 -12.32
CA HIS A 7 -19.52 2.98 -12.94
C HIS A 7 -18.23 2.19 -12.74
N LEU A 8 -17.95 1.72 -11.52
CA LEU A 8 -16.77 0.90 -11.25
C LEU A 8 -16.79 -0.41 -12.05
N ARG A 9 -17.93 -1.10 -12.11
CA ARG A 9 -18.08 -2.31 -12.95
C ARG A 9 -17.79 -2.02 -14.41
N GLN A 10 -18.25 -0.90 -14.94
CA GLN A 10 -18.00 -0.51 -16.32
C GLN A 10 -16.50 -0.31 -16.58
N LEU A 11 -15.81 0.47 -15.73
CA LEU A 11 -14.37 0.69 -15.85
C LEU A 11 -13.58 -0.63 -15.82
N LEU A 12 -13.87 -1.50 -14.85
CA LEU A 12 -13.19 -2.79 -14.72
C LEU A 12 -13.53 -3.77 -15.86
N THR A 13 -14.75 -3.71 -16.41
CA THR A 13 -15.13 -4.50 -17.58
C THR A 13 -14.37 -4.04 -18.82
N GLN A 14 -14.25 -2.73 -19.04
CA GLN A 14 -13.48 -2.15 -20.16
C GLN A 14 -11.98 -2.50 -20.06
N ALA A 15 -11.46 -2.62 -18.84
CA ALA A 15 -10.10 -3.06 -18.59
C ALA A 15 -9.90 -4.59 -18.66
N HIS A 16 -10.96 -5.38 -18.89
CA HIS A 16 -10.95 -6.84 -18.84
C HIS A 16 -10.46 -7.43 -17.51
N GLN A 17 -10.80 -6.74 -16.41
CA GLN A 17 -10.37 -7.06 -15.05
C GLN A 17 -11.56 -6.99 -14.08
N LEU A 18 -12.78 -7.31 -14.53
CA LEU A 18 -13.93 -7.35 -13.63
C LEU A 18 -13.82 -8.58 -12.70
N PRO A 19 -13.77 -8.40 -11.36
CA PRO A 19 -13.76 -9.54 -10.44
C PRO A 19 -15.11 -10.25 -10.39
N GLU A 20 -15.10 -11.53 -9.99
CA GLU A 20 -16.32 -12.32 -9.75
C GLU A 20 -17.21 -11.64 -8.69
N VAL A 21 -16.60 -11.11 -7.64
CA VAL A 21 -17.30 -10.36 -6.58
C VAL A 21 -16.78 -8.94 -6.49
N LEU A 22 -17.69 -7.96 -6.57
CA LEU A 22 -17.42 -6.55 -6.37
C LEU A 22 -18.39 -5.98 -5.35
N LEU A 23 -17.88 -5.47 -4.22
CA LEU A 23 -18.68 -4.88 -3.15
C LEU A 23 -18.17 -3.47 -2.83
N LEU A 24 -19.07 -2.48 -2.91
CA LEU A 24 -18.88 -1.15 -2.34
C LEU A 24 -19.76 -1.03 -1.09
N LYS A 25 -19.14 -0.85 0.07
CA LYS A 25 -19.81 -0.79 1.39
C LYS A 25 -19.69 0.63 1.95
N GLN A 26 -20.72 1.09 2.68
CA GLN A 26 -20.57 2.34 3.45
C GLN A 26 -19.66 2.13 4.66
N THR A 27 -19.89 1.03 5.39
CA THR A 27 -19.11 0.69 6.61
C THR A 27 -18.86 -0.81 6.65
N THR A 28 -17.71 -1.18 7.22
CA THR A 28 -17.34 -2.57 7.54
C THR A 28 -16.46 -2.60 8.80
N THR A 29 -16.16 -3.77 9.33
CA THR A 29 -15.12 -3.93 10.36
C THR A 29 -13.74 -3.74 9.75
N SER A 30 -13.42 -4.50 8.70
CA SER A 30 -12.20 -4.42 7.90
C SER A 30 -12.45 -4.99 6.51
N THR A 31 -12.04 -4.30 5.45
CA THR A 31 -12.15 -4.82 4.08
C THR A 31 -11.28 -6.07 3.86
N ASN A 32 -10.19 -6.23 4.62
CA ASN A 32 -9.39 -7.46 4.59
C ASN A 32 -10.15 -8.67 5.15
N ASP A 33 -11.00 -8.47 6.16
CA ASP A 33 -11.83 -9.57 6.70
C ASP A 33 -12.94 -9.95 5.73
N ASP A 34 -13.58 -8.94 5.12
CA ASP A 34 -14.59 -9.18 4.08
C ASP A 34 -14.01 -10.03 2.94
N VAL A 35 -12.83 -9.68 2.44
CA VAL A 35 -12.14 -10.46 1.39
C VAL A 35 -11.78 -11.86 1.88
N ARG A 36 -11.33 -12.01 3.12
CA ARG A 36 -10.99 -13.32 3.69
C ARG A 36 -12.20 -14.25 3.71
N GLU A 37 -13.33 -13.75 4.20
CA GLU A 37 -14.59 -14.52 4.26
C GLU A 37 -15.05 -14.93 2.86
N ILE A 38 -15.00 -14.01 1.90
CA ILE A 38 -15.38 -14.29 0.50
C ILE A 38 -14.43 -15.32 -0.13
N ALA A 39 -13.12 -15.23 0.12
CA ALA A 39 -12.15 -16.18 -0.41
C ALA A 39 -12.39 -17.61 0.10
N LEU A 40 -12.83 -17.77 1.36
CA LEU A 40 -13.20 -19.08 1.92
C LEU A 40 -14.40 -19.74 1.21
N SER A 41 -15.22 -18.96 0.50
CA SER A 41 -16.33 -19.49 -0.32
C SER A 41 -15.91 -20.02 -1.69
N GLY A 42 -14.61 -19.94 -2.04
CA GLY A 42 -14.06 -20.43 -3.32
C GLY A 42 -14.01 -19.40 -4.45
N VAL A 43 -14.37 -18.14 -4.17
CA VAL A 43 -14.23 -17.01 -5.11
C VAL A 43 -12.74 -16.74 -5.35
N LYS A 44 -12.33 -16.60 -6.62
CA LYS A 44 -10.92 -16.41 -6.99
C LYS A 44 -10.55 -14.95 -7.20
N THR A 45 -11.51 -14.13 -7.62
CA THR A 45 -11.31 -12.70 -7.82
C THR A 45 -12.36 -11.89 -7.09
N VAL A 46 -11.93 -11.05 -6.16
CA VAL A 46 -12.82 -10.25 -5.32
C VAL A 46 -12.23 -8.87 -5.10
N LEU A 47 -13.08 -7.85 -5.18
CA LEU A 47 -12.77 -6.48 -4.79
C LEU A 47 -13.81 -5.99 -3.77
N VAL A 48 -13.36 -5.64 -2.58
CA VAL A 48 -14.18 -4.98 -1.56
C VAL A 48 -13.62 -3.59 -1.33
N CYS A 49 -14.48 -2.58 -1.33
CA CYS A 49 -14.12 -1.26 -0.85
C CYS A 49 -15.13 -0.77 0.19
N SER A 50 -14.68 0.04 1.14
CA SER A 50 -15.56 0.74 2.06
C SER A 50 -15.29 2.24 2.13
N GLU A 51 -16.28 3.02 2.56
CA GLU A 51 -16.09 4.43 2.92
C GLU A 51 -15.55 4.60 4.34
N THR A 52 -15.80 3.64 5.24
CA THR A 52 -15.34 3.64 6.63
C THR A 52 -15.02 2.22 7.11
N GLN A 53 -14.14 2.11 8.12
CA GLN A 53 -13.88 0.86 8.83
C GLN A 53 -13.94 1.11 10.34
N THR A 54 -14.55 0.20 11.10
CA THR A 54 -14.61 0.29 12.56
C THR A 54 -13.44 -0.43 13.26
N GLN A 55 -12.75 -1.32 12.56
CA GLN A 55 -11.59 -2.08 13.04
C GLN A 55 -10.52 -2.17 11.94
N GLY A 56 -10.23 -1.04 11.28
CA GLY A 56 -9.20 -0.96 10.26
C GLY A 56 -7.83 -1.39 10.82
N ARG A 57 -7.08 -2.16 10.02
CA ARG A 57 -5.79 -2.72 10.44
C ARG A 57 -4.63 -2.26 9.56
N GLY A 58 -3.49 -2.01 10.19
CA GLY A 58 -2.17 -1.93 9.58
C GLY A 58 -1.28 -3.10 10.00
N GLN A 59 -0.02 -3.08 9.56
CA GLN A 59 0.95 -4.11 9.92
C GLN A 59 1.15 -4.22 11.43
N HIS A 60 1.39 -5.44 11.90
CA HIS A 60 1.56 -5.79 13.31
C HIS A 60 0.33 -5.41 14.17
N GLN A 61 -0.88 -5.60 13.62
CA GLN A 61 -2.16 -5.34 14.31
C GLN A 61 -2.34 -3.90 14.82
N ARG A 62 -1.61 -2.95 14.24
CA ARG A 62 -1.81 -1.53 14.54
C ARG A 62 -3.14 -1.07 13.98
N GLU A 63 -3.79 -0.16 14.69
CA GLU A 63 -5.01 0.46 14.22
C GLU A 63 -4.74 1.32 12.96
N TRP A 64 -5.63 1.20 11.98
CA TRP A 64 -5.72 2.10 10.83
C TRP A 64 -7.01 2.92 10.94
N VAL A 65 -6.87 4.17 11.37
CA VAL A 65 -7.98 5.11 11.53
C VAL A 65 -8.63 5.35 10.17
N SER A 66 -9.93 5.06 10.07
CA SER A 66 -10.64 4.94 8.78
C SER A 66 -11.87 5.87 8.66
N PRO A 67 -11.71 7.20 8.67
CA PRO A 67 -12.83 8.13 8.55
C PRO A 67 -13.46 8.12 7.14
N ALA A 68 -14.68 8.64 7.05
CA ALA A 68 -15.41 8.75 5.80
C ALA A 68 -14.72 9.66 4.78
N GLY A 69 -14.96 9.41 3.49
CA GLY A 69 -14.42 10.19 2.36
C GLY A 69 -13.12 9.63 1.76
N ASN A 70 -12.44 8.72 2.44
CA ASN A 70 -11.20 8.10 1.97
C ASN A 70 -11.47 6.78 1.22
N ILE A 71 -10.41 6.07 0.85
CA ILE A 71 -10.54 4.75 0.23
C ILE A 71 -9.90 3.69 1.12
N TYR A 72 -10.70 2.69 1.46
CA TYR A 72 -10.24 1.43 2.05
C TYR A 72 -10.65 0.33 1.09
N LEU A 73 -9.66 -0.34 0.52
CA LEU A 73 -9.83 -1.31 -0.56
C LEU A 73 -9.09 -2.58 -0.16
N SER A 74 -9.72 -3.73 -0.38
CA SER A 74 -9.04 -5.02 -0.30
C SER A 74 -9.38 -5.89 -1.49
N THR A 75 -8.40 -6.66 -1.95
CA THR A 75 -8.57 -7.66 -3.02
C THR A 75 -7.78 -8.92 -2.70
N LEU A 76 -8.18 -10.03 -3.32
CA LEU A 76 -7.36 -11.22 -3.41
C LEU A 76 -6.32 -11.03 -4.53
N LEU A 77 -5.09 -11.50 -4.30
CA LEU A 77 -4.04 -11.58 -5.30
C LEU A 77 -3.42 -12.97 -5.24
N GLU A 78 -3.31 -13.62 -6.40
CA GLU A 78 -2.66 -14.92 -6.59
C GLU A 78 -1.37 -14.71 -7.39
N THR A 79 -0.29 -15.37 -6.97
CA THR A 79 1.05 -15.27 -7.56
C THR A 79 1.58 -16.64 -7.94
N ARG A 80 2.32 -16.73 -9.05
CA ARG A 80 3.02 -17.96 -9.46
C ARG A 80 4.25 -18.22 -8.59
N THR A 81 4.90 -17.17 -8.12
CA THR A 81 6.06 -17.26 -7.21
C THR A 81 5.60 -17.23 -5.74
N PRO A 82 6.27 -17.94 -4.82
CA PRO A 82 5.97 -17.82 -3.40
C PRO A 82 6.11 -16.38 -2.91
N LEU A 83 5.17 -15.97 -2.06
CA LEU A 83 5.08 -14.61 -1.53
C LEU A 83 6.28 -14.27 -0.62
N ASP A 84 6.78 -13.04 -0.77
CA ASP A 84 7.74 -12.44 0.13
C ASP A 84 7.52 -10.92 0.26
N GLY A 85 8.39 -10.23 1.00
CA GLY A 85 8.27 -8.81 1.29
C GLY A 85 8.32 -7.89 0.06
N ARG A 86 8.82 -8.36 -1.09
CA ARG A 86 8.92 -7.56 -2.32
C ARG A 86 7.56 -7.23 -2.90
N LEU A 87 6.53 -8.06 -2.65
CA LEU A 87 5.19 -7.81 -3.18
C LEU A 87 4.63 -6.45 -2.72
N ALA A 88 4.81 -6.09 -1.45
CA ALA A 88 4.36 -4.79 -0.94
C ALA A 88 5.08 -3.60 -1.62
N LEU A 89 6.36 -3.78 -1.94
CA LEU A 89 7.18 -2.79 -2.65
C LEU A 89 6.72 -2.63 -4.11
N GLU A 90 6.43 -3.75 -4.79
CA GLU A 90 5.86 -3.74 -6.14
C GLU A 90 4.48 -3.07 -6.18
N ILE A 91 3.61 -3.36 -5.21
CA ILE A 91 2.30 -2.72 -5.10
C ILE A 91 2.49 -1.21 -4.94
N ALA A 92 3.37 -0.76 -4.03
CA ALA A 92 3.63 0.66 -3.83
C ALA A 92 4.12 1.34 -5.12
N LEU A 93 5.06 0.73 -5.83
CA LEU A 93 5.57 1.24 -7.10
C LEU A 93 4.46 1.38 -8.15
N ASN A 94 3.61 0.37 -8.32
CA ASN A 94 2.53 0.42 -9.30
C ASN A 94 1.45 1.45 -8.92
N ILE A 95 1.17 1.65 -7.63
CA ILE A 95 0.25 2.68 -7.15
C ILE A 95 0.78 4.09 -7.49
N LEU A 96 2.07 4.34 -7.33
CA LEU A 96 2.67 5.64 -7.69
C LEU A 96 2.58 5.97 -9.19
N GLN A 97 2.39 4.96 -10.06
CA GLN A 97 2.27 5.14 -11.51
C GLN A 97 0.82 5.29 -12.00
N MET A 98 -0.17 5.29 -11.09
CA MET A 98 -1.57 5.42 -11.48
C MET A 98 -1.83 6.72 -12.26
N PRO A 99 -2.62 6.70 -13.34
CA PRO A 99 -2.95 7.89 -14.12
C PRO A 99 -3.50 9.05 -13.28
N SER A 100 -4.33 8.77 -12.28
CA SER A 100 -4.91 9.78 -11.38
C SER A 100 -3.88 10.49 -10.51
N LEU A 101 -2.69 9.92 -10.32
CA LEU A 101 -1.62 10.51 -9.51
C LEU A 101 -0.53 11.20 -10.35
N LYS A 102 -0.57 11.08 -11.69
CA LYS A 102 0.49 11.57 -12.59
C LYS A 102 0.78 13.08 -12.45
N GLY A 103 -0.19 13.87 -12.03
CA GLY A 103 -0.02 15.32 -11.80
C GLY A 103 0.64 15.69 -10.47
N LEU A 104 0.82 14.73 -9.55
CA LEU A 104 1.42 14.95 -8.24
C LEU A 104 2.93 14.81 -8.32
N THR A 105 3.63 15.68 -7.58
CA THR A 105 5.09 15.66 -7.48
C THR A 105 5.53 15.32 -6.06
N GLY A 106 6.69 14.71 -5.90
CA GLY A 106 7.23 14.40 -4.57
C GLY A 106 6.53 13.24 -3.85
N LEU A 107 5.82 12.38 -4.60
CA LEU A 107 5.38 11.09 -4.10
C LEU A 107 6.59 10.21 -3.83
N GLN A 108 6.57 9.55 -2.68
CA GLN A 108 7.65 8.70 -2.19
C GLN A 108 7.07 7.38 -1.66
N ILE A 109 7.96 6.42 -1.44
CA ILE A 109 7.66 5.17 -0.75
C ILE A 109 8.55 5.10 0.48
N LYS A 110 7.93 5.01 1.66
CA LYS A 110 8.65 4.75 2.90
C LYS A 110 8.59 3.25 3.17
N TRP A 111 9.77 2.63 3.23
CA TRP A 111 9.89 1.19 3.43
C TRP A 111 9.24 0.76 4.77
N PRO A 112 8.51 -0.38 4.82
CA PRO A 112 8.31 -1.33 3.71
C PRO A 112 7.03 -1.11 2.90
N ASN A 113 6.08 -0.29 3.36
CA ASN A 113 4.69 -0.37 2.89
C ASN A 113 3.91 0.95 3.00
N ASP A 114 4.58 2.07 3.24
CA ASP A 114 3.95 3.36 3.41
C ASP A 114 4.03 4.16 2.10
N LEU A 115 2.87 4.61 1.62
CA LEU A 115 2.76 5.60 0.57
C LEU A 115 2.98 6.98 1.20
N TYR A 116 4.06 7.64 0.80
CA TYR A 116 4.65 8.75 1.56
C TYR A 116 4.93 9.99 0.70
N SER A 117 5.26 11.08 1.37
CA SER A 117 5.73 12.34 0.79
C SER A 117 6.48 13.13 1.86
N ALA A 118 7.12 14.23 1.48
CA ALA A 118 7.71 15.16 2.46
C ALA A 118 6.67 15.76 3.44
N GLN A 119 5.37 15.75 3.10
CA GLN A 119 4.30 16.22 3.98
C GLN A 119 3.74 15.12 4.91
N GLY A 120 4.23 13.88 4.78
CA GLY A 120 3.79 12.74 5.58
C GLY A 120 3.16 11.61 4.77
N LYS A 121 2.60 10.64 5.50
CA LYS A 121 1.98 9.43 4.95
C LYS A 121 0.59 9.72 4.40
N TRP A 122 0.35 9.39 3.13
CA TRP A 122 -0.95 9.55 2.47
C TRP A 122 -1.66 8.22 2.18
N GLY A 123 -1.00 7.10 2.42
CA GLY A 123 -1.64 5.79 2.32
C GLY A 123 -0.76 4.67 2.86
N GLY A 124 -1.33 3.49 3.00
CA GLY A 124 -0.64 2.31 3.52
C GLY A 124 -1.10 1.04 2.85
N ILE A 125 -0.18 0.10 2.71
CA ILE A 125 -0.42 -1.22 2.11
C ILE A 125 -0.30 -2.29 3.19
N LEU A 126 -1.24 -3.21 3.24
CA LEU A 126 -1.23 -4.37 4.11
C LEU A 126 -1.39 -5.64 3.28
N VAL A 127 -0.34 -6.46 3.23
CA VAL A 127 -0.36 -7.77 2.58
C VAL A 127 -0.50 -8.84 3.67
N GLU A 128 -1.57 -9.62 3.62
CA GLU A 128 -1.82 -10.75 4.53
C GLU A 128 -1.83 -12.06 3.72
N PRO A 129 -0.73 -12.84 3.73
CA PRO A 129 -0.70 -14.15 3.08
C PRO A 129 -1.77 -15.09 3.67
N ILE A 130 -2.48 -15.81 2.80
CA ILE A 130 -3.40 -16.89 3.19
C ILE A 130 -2.90 -18.26 2.73
N SER A 131 -2.02 -18.29 1.73
CA SER A 131 -1.23 -19.46 1.33
C SER A 131 0.14 -18.96 0.83
N PRO A 132 1.10 -19.85 0.51
CA PRO A 132 2.39 -19.44 -0.05
C PRO A 132 2.28 -18.64 -1.36
N HIS A 133 1.16 -18.74 -2.09
CA HIS A 133 0.96 -18.17 -3.42
C HIS A 133 -0.25 -17.23 -3.50
N GLN A 134 -0.86 -16.89 -2.36
CA GLN A 134 -2.08 -16.11 -2.33
C GLN A 134 -2.11 -15.20 -1.12
N ALA A 135 -2.43 -13.93 -1.35
CA ALA A 135 -2.52 -12.91 -0.31
C ALA A 135 -3.78 -12.07 -0.46
N ILE A 136 -4.24 -11.57 0.67
CA ILE A 136 -5.19 -10.48 0.74
C ILE A 136 -4.37 -9.19 0.76
N VAL A 137 -4.60 -8.33 -0.23
CA VAL A 137 -3.94 -7.03 -0.34
C VAL A 137 -4.95 -5.96 0.04
N GLY A 138 -4.70 -5.30 1.17
CA GLY A 138 -5.42 -4.12 1.63
C GLY A 138 -4.65 -2.84 1.33
N ILE A 139 -5.33 -1.81 0.83
CA ILE A 139 -4.79 -0.47 0.62
C ILE A 139 -5.74 0.56 1.23
N GLY A 140 -5.18 1.41 2.09
CA GLY A 140 -5.82 2.62 2.58
C GLY A 140 -5.20 3.85 1.92
N ILE A 141 -6.00 4.73 1.31
CA ILE A 141 -5.55 6.02 0.79
C ILE A 141 -6.35 7.15 1.44
N ASN A 142 -5.64 8.14 1.95
CA ASN A 142 -6.18 9.41 2.40
C ASN A 142 -6.45 10.29 1.17
N LEU A 143 -7.71 10.33 0.72
CA LEU A 143 -8.17 11.28 -0.29
C LEU A 143 -8.24 12.70 0.30
N PHE A 144 -8.74 12.79 1.52
CA PHE A 144 -8.94 14.05 2.25
C PHE A 144 -8.11 14.09 3.53
N PRO A 145 -7.85 15.29 4.09
CA PRO A 145 -7.14 15.42 5.35
C PRO A 145 -7.79 14.57 6.45
N VAL A 146 -6.97 13.80 7.15
CA VAL A 146 -7.39 13.04 8.33
C VAL A 146 -7.07 13.88 9.55
N ALA A 147 -8.02 14.01 10.49
CA ALA A 147 -7.75 14.71 11.74
C ALA A 147 -6.57 14.07 12.47
N GLU A 148 -5.67 14.88 13.03
CA GLU A 148 -4.45 14.41 13.71
C GLU A 148 -4.72 13.60 14.99
N GLN A 149 -5.97 13.56 15.45
CA GLN A 149 -6.36 12.82 16.65
C GLN A 149 -6.04 11.33 16.47
N ASN A 150 -5.16 10.82 17.33
CA ASN A 150 -4.72 9.42 17.42
C ASN A 150 -3.78 8.92 16.29
N ILE A 151 -3.18 9.81 15.48
CA ILE A 151 -2.18 9.41 14.49
C ILE A 151 -0.76 9.51 15.07
N THR A 152 -0.05 8.39 15.12
CA THR A 152 1.31 8.28 15.70
C THR A 152 2.44 8.75 14.77
N GLN A 153 2.10 9.15 13.54
CA GLN A 153 3.04 9.64 12.54
C GLN A 153 2.39 10.74 11.71
N GLN A 154 3.19 11.65 11.16
CA GLN A 154 2.70 12.68 10.26
C GLN A 154 1.94 12.07 9.07
N ALA A 155 0.69 12.48 8.90
CA ALA A 155 -0.19 12.07 7.81
C ALA A 155 -0.52 13.25 6.90
N THR A 156 -0.76 12.96 5.63
CA THR A 156 -1.26 13.90 4.63
C THR A 156 -2.30 13.18 3.75
N SER A 157 -2.78 13.85 2.72
CA SER A 157 -3.76 13.33 1.76
C SER A 157 -3.40 13.72 0.34
N VAL A 158 -3.87 12.98 -0.65
CA VAL A 158 -3.61 13.31 -2.07
C VAL A 158 -4.14 14.71 -2.43
N MET A 159 -5.22 15.18 -1.77
CA MET A 159 -5.72 16.55 -1.94
C MET A 159 -4.74 17.60 -1.41
N GLN A 160 -4.13 17.38 -0.24
CA GLN A 160 -3.07 18.25 0.30
C GLN A 160 -1.80 18.23 -0.56
N LEU A 161 -1.55 17.12 -1.26
CA LEU A 161 -0.46 16.98 -2.23
C LEU A 161 -0.76 17.63 -3.59
N GLY A 162 -1.96 18.18 -3.78
CA GLY A 162 -2.33 18.95 -4.97
C GLY A 162 -3.33 18.27 -5.92
N LEU A 163 -3.87 17.10 -5.58
CA LEU A 163 -4.90 16.45 -6.40
C LEU A 163 -6.25 17.16 -6.21
N GLN A 164 -6.59 18.04 -7.13
CA GLN A 164 -7.89 18.71 -7.10
C GLN A 164 -9.01 17.76 -7.51
N PHE A 165 -10.10 17.74 -6.72
CA PHE A 165 -11.32 16.96 -6.99
C PHE A 165 -11.07 15.47 -7.31
N PRO A 166 -10.50 14.69 -6.36
CA PRO A 166 -10.19 13.29 -6.59
C PRO A 166 -11.44 12.48 -6.98
N ASN A 167 -11.42 11.84 -8.15
CA ASN A 167 -12.47 10.93 -8.56
C ASN A 167 -12.26 9.57 -7.88
N ARG A 168 -12.95 9.36 -6.75
CA ARG A 168 -12.82 8.17 -5.92
C ARG A 168 -13.01 6.86 -6.70
N ILE A 169 -13.99 6.78 -7.59
CA ILE A 169 -14.29 5.56 -8.35
C ILE A 169 -13.21 5.27 -9.39
N GLN A 170 -12.70 6.30 -10.06
CA GLN A 170 -11.56 6.16 -10.96
C GLN A 170 -10.33 5.65 -10.22
N ILE A 171 -10.00 6.26 -9.07
CA ILE A 171 -8.85 5.86 -8.24
C ILE A 171 -9.01 4.42 -7.73
N ILE A 172 -10.20 4.00 -7.28
CA ILE A 172 -10.48 2.60 -6.90
C ILE A 172 -10.18 1.65 -8.06
N SER A 173 -10.63 1.98 -9.27
CA SER A 173 -10.39 1.14 -10.44
C SER A 173 -8.90 1.04 -10.77
N GLU A 174 -8.18 2.16 -10.74
CA GLU A 174 -6.74 2.21 -11.03
C GLU A 174 -5.91 1.48 -9.97
N MET A 175 -6.30 1.57 -8.70
CA MET A 175 -5.65 0.81 -7.62
C MET A 175 -5.80 -0.69 -7.81
N TYR A 176 -7.02 -1.15 -8.14
CA TYR A 176 -7.25 -2.57 -8.39
C TYR A 176 -6.36 -3.07 -9.54
N LEU A 177 -6.32 -2.33 -10.65
CA LEU A 177 -5.45 -2.64 -11.79
C LEU A 177 -3.97 -2.60 -11.43
N ALA A 178 -3.54 -1.63 -10.62
CA ALA A 178 -2.16 -1.50 -10.15
C ALA A 178 -1.74 -2.70 -9.29
N ILE A 179 -2.64 -3.23 -8.44
CA ILE A 179 -2.38 -4.45 -7.65
C ILE A 179 -2.21 -5.67 -8.56
N GLN A 180 -3.08 -5.84 -9.57
CA GLN A 180 -2.95 -6.94 -10.53
C GLN A 180 -1.63 -6.83 -11.31
N GLN A 181 -1.27 -5.62 -11.76
CA GLN A 181 -0.01 -5.36 -12.45
C GLN A 181 1.21 -5.62 -11.56
N ALA A 182 1.13 -5.27 -10.27
CA ALA A 182 2.17 -5.57 -9.30
C ALA A 182 2.39 -7.08 -9.12
N GLY A 183 1.30 -7.87 -9.10
CA GLY A 183 1.41 -9.34 -9.10
C GLY A 183 2.14 -9.88 -10.32
N GLN A 184 1.90 -9.30 -11.49
CA GLN A 184 2.65 -9.65 -12.71
C GLN A 184 4.12 -9.28 -12.59
N TRP A 185 4.47 -8.07 -12.12
CA TRP A 185 5.87 -7.68 -11.89
C TRP A 185 6.57 -8.61 -10.90
N PHE A 186 5.86 -8.98 -9.83
CA PHE A 186 6.34 -9.89 -8.80
C PHE A 186 6.68 -11.27 -9.38
N ASP A 187 5.76 -11.85 -10.16
CA ASP A 187 5.98 -13.15 -10.82
C ASP A 187 7.07 -13.14 -11.89
N HIS A 188 7.42 -11.97 -12.44
CA HIS A 188 8.56 -11.79 -13.35
C HIS A 188 9.84 -11.40 -12.59
N GLY A 189 9.90 -11.69 -11.29
CA GLY A 189 11.11 -11.59 -10.47
C GLY A 189 11.42 -10.20 -9.94
N CYS A 190 10.48 -9.25 -9.98
CA CYS A 190 10.68 -7.88 -9.52
C CYS A 190 11.87 -7.19 -10.21
N TYR A 191 11.97 -7.29 -11.54
CA TYR A 191 13.16 -6.83 -12.28
C TYR A 191 13.52 -5.37 -11.98
N ASN A 192 14.80 -5.13 -11.62
CA ASN A 192 15.34 -3.84 -11.19
C ASN A 192 14.58 -3.18 -10.03
N LEU A 193 14.05 -3.98 -9.08
CA LEU A 193 13.32 -3.48 -7.92
C LEU A 193 14.08 -2.40 -7.16
N ALA A 194 15.38 -2.62 -6.88
CA ALA A 194 16.20 -1.67 -6.14
C ALA A 194 16.25 -0.31 -6.84
N ALA A 195 16.55 -0.28 -8.14
CA ALA A 195 16.65 0.97 -8.88
C ALA A 195 15.32 1.74 -8.91
N ARG A 196 14.20 1.04 -9.16
CA ARG A 196 12.86 1.64 -9.23
C ARG A 196 12.41 2.14 -7.87
N PHE A 197 12.60 1.37 -6.80
CA PHE A 197 12.25 1.76 -5.44
C PHE A 197 13.12 2.91 -4.95
N ASN A 198 14.44 2.82 -5.09
CA ASN A 198 15.37 3.83 -4.58
C ASN A 198 15.17 5.19 -5.23
N HIS A 199 14.65 5.25 -6.47
CA HIS A 199 14.23 6.49 -7.11
C HIS A 199 13.10 7.22 -6.35
N TYR A 200 12.19 6.47 -5.73
CA TYR A 200 11.06 7.01 -4.97
C TYR A 200 11.25 6.90 -3.44
N ALA A 201 12.38 6.41 -2.96
CA ALA A 201 12.55 6.08 -1.56
C ALA A 201 12.51 7.32 -0.66
N ALA A 202 11.63 7.31 0.34
CA ALA A 202 11.67 8.29 1.41
C ALA A 202 12.92 8.08 2.26
N PHE A 203 13.51 9.17 2.75
CA PHE A 203 14.66 9.19 3.65
C PHE A 203 15.99 8.72 3.05
N MET A 204 16.07 8.61 1.72
CA MET A 204 17.31 8.25 1.04
C MET A 204 18.46 9.17 1.48
N ASP A 205 19.60 8.57 1.83
CA ASP A 205 20.81 9.23 2.32
C ASP A 205 20.66 10.02 3.63
N GLN A 206 19.58 9.78 4.40
CA GLN A 206 19.34 10.44 5.68
C GLN A 206 19.65 9.52 6.87
N ALA A 207 19.92 10.15 8.02
CA ALA A 207 20.05 9.45 9.29
C ALA A 207 18.67 8.93 9.75
N VAL A 208 18.63 7.66 10.10
CA VAL A 208 17.40 6.95 10.45
C VAL A 208 17.60 6.07 11.68
N HIS A 209 16.50 5.83 12.38
CA HIS A 209 16.37 4.75 13.35
C HIS A 209 15.53 3.64 12.74
N PHE A 210 16.04 2.42 12.84
CA PHE A 210 15.36 1.21 12.41
C PHE A 210 14.96 0.37 13.61
N GLU A 211 13.66 0.24 13.85
CA GLU A 211 13.12 -0.51 14.99
C GLU A 211 12.84 -1.97 14.58
N GLN A 212 13.45 -2.91 15.28
CA GLN A 212 13.14 -4.34 15.22
C GLN A 212 12.48 -4.78 16.53
N VAL A 213 12.00 -6.04 16.59
CA VAL A 213 11.25 -6.55 17.75
C VAL A 213 12.04 -6.48 19.05
N HIS A 214 13.37 -6.66 19.00
CA HIS A 214 14.23 -6.71 20.18
C HIS A 214 15.38 -5.71 20.17
N ASP A 215 15.61 -5.01 19.06
CA ASP A 215 16.76 -4.14 18.88
C ASP A 215 16.38 -2.89 18.06
N SER A 216 17.23 -1.87 18.14
CA SER A 216 17.18 -0.72 17.25
C SER A 216 18.53 -0.47 16.62
N ILE A 217 18.54 -0.16 15.32
CA ILE A 217 19.76 0.10 14.55
C ILE A 217 19.69 1.55 14.09
N SER A 218 20.74 2.31 14.36
CA SER A 218 20.88 3.68 13.84
C SER A 218 21.92 3.70 12.73
N GLY A 219 21.65 4.44 11.66
CA GLY A 219 22.56 4.54 10.53
C GLY A 219 22.03 5.46 9.44
N ILE A 220 22.74 5.51 8.32
CA ILE A 220 22.31 6.23 7.12
C ILE A 220 21.56 5.26 6.20
N PHE A 221 20.33 5.58 5.83
CA PHE A 221 19.57 4.76 4.88
C PHE A 221 20.12 4.91 3.46
N LYS A 222 20.48 3.77 2.85
CA LYS A 222 21.07 3.68 1.50
C LYS A 222 20.17 2.95 0.50
N GLY A 223 18.85 2.98 0.72
CA GLY A 223 17.90 2.33 -0.15
C GLY A 223 17.75 0.83 0.14
N ILE A 224 17.18 0.11 -0.82
CA ILE A 224 17.02 -1.34 -0.77
C ILE A 224 17.90 -2.06 -1.81
N SER A 225 18.07 -3.36 -1.60
CA SER A 225 18.59 -4.33 -2.58
C SER A 225 17.45 -4.97 -3.39
N ASP A 226 17.76 -5.67 -4.49
CA ASP A 226 16.75 -6.30 -5.37
C ASP A 226 15.96 -7.44 -4.71
N ASP A 227 16.47 -8.00 -3.61
CA ASP A 227 15.76 -8.93 -2.74
C ASP A 227 14.78 -8.24 -1.77
N GLY A 228 14.69 -6.91 -1.80
CA GLY A 228 13.83 -6.09 -0.95
C GLY A 228 14.44 -5.72 0.41
N ALA A 229 15.68 -6.15 0.71
CA ALA A 229 16.35 -5.83 1.96
C ALA A 229 16.66 -4.32 2.04
N LEU A 230 16.32 -3.70 3.16
CA LEU A 230 16.70 -2.33 3.47
C LEU A 230 18.17 -2.29 3.89
N ASN A 231 18.95 -1.34 3.36
CA ASN A 231 20.37 -1.18 3.62
C ASN A 231 20.65 0.06 4.47
N LEU A 232 21.38 -0.13 5.57
CA LEU A 232 21.84 0.93 6.47
C LEU A 232 23.37 0.93 6.53
N VAL A 233 23.97 2.11 6.44
CA VAL A 233 25.39 2.29 6.80
C VAL A 233 25.46 2.70 8.26
N THR A 234 26.03 1.84 9.09
CA THR A 234 26.27 2.06 10.53
C THR A 234 27.78 2.27 10.78
N PRO A 235 28.20 2.65 11.99
CA PRO A 235 29.62 2.72 12.35
C PRO A 235 30.36 1.37 12.22
N GLN A 236 29.63 0.24 12.23
CA GLN A 236 30.18 -1.10 12.10
C GLN A 236 30.20 -1.61 10.64
N GLY A 237 29.61 -0.86 9.70
CA GLY A 237 29.56 -1.21 8.27
C GLY A 237 28.15 -1.22 7.70
N LEU A 238 27.99 -1.86 6.53
CA LEU A 238 26.70 -2.02 5.88
C LEU A 238 25.89 -3.14 6.57
N VAL A 239 24.65 -2.83 6.95
CA VAL A 239 23.70 -3.77 7.55
C VAL A 239 22.46 -3.85 6.67
N SER A 240 22.06 -5.07 6.30
CA SER A 240 20.84 -5.34 5.52
C SER A 240 19.77 -5.96 6.42
N VAL A 241 18.53 -5.46 6.32
CA VAL A 241 17.40 -5.89 7.15
C VAL A 241 16.14 -6.14 6.31
N TYR A 242 15.38 -7.17 6.66
CA TYR A 242 14.19 -7.60 5.92
C TYR A 242 12.87 -7.26 6.61
N GLN A 243 12.91 -6.95 7.90
CA GLN A 243 11.72 -6.64 8.68
C GLN A 243 12.05 -5.64 9.79
N GLY A 244 11.14 -4.67 9.97
CA GLY A 244 11.24 -3.65 11.01
C GLY A 244 10.49 -2.39 10.61
N ARG A 245 10.79 -1.27 11.27
CA ARG A 245 10.19 0.03 10.97
C ARG A 245 11.29 1.07 10.77
N LEU A 246 11.20 1.78 9.66
CA LEU A 246 12.07 2.91 9.35
C LEU A 246 11.48 4.21 9.91
N ARG A 247 12.27 4.97 10.65
CA ARG A 247 11.93 6.31 11.13
C ARG A 247 13.10 7.26 10.86
N LEU A 248 12.81 8.52 10.54
CA LEU A 248 13.86 9.54 10.55
C LEU A 248 14.43 9.67 11.96
N ALA A 249 15.74 9.88 12.06
CA ALA A 249 16.33 10.34 13.30
C ALA A 249 15.81 11.76 13.57
N GLU A 250 15.20 11.97 14.74
CA GLU A 250 14.87 13.31 15.19
C GLU A 250 16.17 14.08 15.42
N SER A 251 16.22 15.32 14.95
CA SER A 251 17.33 16.26 15.17
C SER A 251 17.31 16.81 16.59
#